data_AF-A0A9E5QV45-F1
#
_entry.id   AF-A0A9E5QV45-F1
#
_cell.length_a   1.000
_cell.length_b   1.000
_cell.length_c   1.000
_cell.angle_alpha   90.00
_cell.angle_beta   90.00
_cell.angle_gamma   90.00
#
_symmetry.space_group_name_H-M   'P 1'
#
loop_
_entity.id
_entity.type
_entity.pdbx_description
1 polymer ?
#
loop_
_entity_poly.entity_id
_entity_poly.type
_entity_poly.pdbx_seq_one_letter_code
_entity_poly.pdbx_strand_id
1 'polypeptide(L)'
;MLADDTSPAAVRACEQQLQQWFCDCPPLRHLRSYRIPFAQFQQPPGFSAQAPTPLTPLTNLFLTGEYLYQSSIEGAIASGEKTALELLK
;
A
#
# COMPACT_ATOMS: atom_id res chain seq x y z
N MET A 1 -7.44 -10.19 -11.00
CA MET A 1 -6.75 -9.07 -11.69
C MET A 1 -7.60 -7.84 -11.48
N LEU A 2 -7.02 -6.69 -11.07
CA LEU A 2 -7.78 -5.45 -10.94
C LEU A 2 -8.36 -5.06 -12.31
N ALA A 3 -9.61 -4.62 -12.35
CA ALA A 3 -10.20 -4.13 -13.58
C ALA A 3 -9.50 -2.84 -14.01
N ASP A 4 -9.34 -2.66 -15.31
CA ASP A 4 -8.89 -1.40 -15.87
C ASP A 4 -9.99 -0.36 -15.64
N ASP A 5 -9.67 0.69 -14.88
CA ASP A 5 -10.57 1.79 -14.52
C ASP A 5 -10.12 3.09 -15.20
N THR A 6 -9.77 2.97 -16.48
CA THR A 6 -9.26 4.09 -17.27
C THR A 6 -10.33 5.17 -17.44
N SER A 7 -10.05 6.33 -16.87
CA SER A 7 -10.77 7.59 -17.10
C SER A 7 -9.97 8.47 -18.08
N PRO A 8 -10.50 8.79 -19.28
CA PRO A 8 -9.81 9.68 -20.22
C PRO A 8 -9.46 11.05 -19.63
N ALA A 9 -10.25 11.54 -18.67
CA ALA A 9 -9.97 12.79 -17.97
C ALA A 9 -8.75 12.67 -17.05
N ALA A 10 -8.64 11.57 -16.29
CA ALA A 10 -7.49 11.31 -15.43
C ALA A 10 -6.20 11.12 -16.23
N VAL A 11 -6.27 10.42 -17.36
CA VAL A 11 -5.12 10.23 -18.26
C VAL A 11 -4.62 11.58 -18.78
N ARG A 12 -5.49 12.42 -19.34
CA ARG A 12 -5.10 13.76 -19.83
C ARG A 12 -4.49 14.64 -18.74
N ALA A 13 -5.07 14.61 -17.53
CA ALA A 13 -4.53 15.39 -16.41
C ALA A 13 -3.12 14.93 -16.02
N CYS A 14 -2.88 13.61 -16.01
CA CYS A 14 -1.56 13.03 -15.74
C CYS A 14 -0.53 13.43 -16.82
N GLU A 15 -0.89 13.33 -18.10
CA GLU A 15 -0.02 13.73 -19.22
C GLU A 15 0.37 15.21 -19.14
N GLN A 16 -0.60 16.10 -18.89
CA GLN A 16 -0.36 17.53 -18.73
C GLN A 16 0.58 17.84 -17.57
N GLN A 17 0.39 17.19 -16.43
CA GLN A 17 1.27 17.37 -15.27
C GLN A 17 2.69 16.86 -15.56
N LEU A 18 2.83 15.70 -16.20
CA LEU A 18 4.16 15.18 -16.57
C LEU A 18 4.88 16.12 -17.55
N GLN A 19 4.19 16.67 -18.55
CA GLN A 19 4.77 17.66 -19.47
C GLN A 19 5.17 18.96 -18.76
N GLN A 20 4.41 19.38 -17.75
CA GLN A 20 4.73 20.57 -16.97
C GLN A 20 5.99 20.37 -16.10
N TRP A 21 6.15 19.19 -15.51
CA TRP A 21 7.27 18.90 -14.60
C TRP A 21 8.54 18.51 -15.35
N PHE A 22 8.41 17.91 -16.53
CA PHE A 22 9.52 17.44 -17.35
C PHE A 22 9.55 18.16 -18.69
N CYS A 23 10.46 19.13 -18.83
CA CYS A 23 10.57 20.00 -20.01
C CYS A 23 10.78 19.25 -21.33
N ASP A 24 11.43 18.09 -21.29
CA ASP A 24 11.69 17.23 -22.46
C ASP A 24 10.91 15.90 -22.37
N CYS A 25 9.66 15.95 -21.89
CA CYS A 25 8.83 14.76 -21.79
C CYS A 25 8.55 14.16 -23.18
N PRO A 26 8.99 12.92 -23.47
CA PRO A 26 8.69 12.27 -24.74
C PRO A 26 7.18 11.99 -24.86
N PRO A 27 6.66 11.73 -26.08
CA PRO A 27 5.27 11.34 -26.24
C PRO A 27 4.95 10.11 -25.38
N LEU A 28 3.98 10.27 -24.49
CA LEU A 28 3.53 9.22 -23.58
C LEU A 28 2.45 8.37 -24.25
N ARG A 29 2.49 7.07 -24.01
CA ARG A 29 1.42 6.14 -24.38
C ARG A 29 0.82 5.58 -23.10
N HIS A 30 -0.41 5.97 -22.79
CA HIS A 30 -1.17 5.34 -21.71
C HIS A 30 -1.35 3.85 -21.99
N LEU A 31 -1.13 3.03 -20.96
CA LEU A 31 -1.28 1.57 -21.05
C LEU A 31 -2.53 1.09 -20.32
N ARG A 32 -2.66 1.42 -19.03
CA ARG A 32 -3.74 1.03 -18.13
C ARG A 32 -3.82 1.95 -16.93
N SER A 33 -4.99 2.01 -16.29
CA SER A 33 -5.16 2.65 -15.00
C SER A 33 -5.88 1.72 -14.04
N TYR A 34 -5.44 1.70 -12.79
CA TYR A 34 -6.07 0.91 -11.74
C TYR A 34 -6.46 1.83 -10.59
N ARG A 35 -7.74 1.81 -10.20
CA ARG A 35 -8.19 2.47 -8.98
C ARG A 35 -8.13 1.49 -7.83
N ILE A 36 -7.27 1.77 -6.86
CA ILE A 36 -7.10 0.95 -5.66
C ILE A 36 -7.67 1.75 -4.48
N PRO A 37 -8.92 1.49 -4.05
CA PRO A 37 -9.55 2.29 -3.00
C PRO A 37 -8.85 2.17 -1.64
N PHE A 38 -8.10 1.07 -1.43
CA PHE A 38 -7.35 0.78 -0.21
C PHE A 38 -5.90 0.42 -0.57
N ALA A 39 -5.15 1.40 -1.06
CA ALA A 39 -3.76 1.20 -1.49
C ALA A 39 -2.75 1.31 -0.34
N GLN A 40 -3.00 2.25 0.58
CA GLN A 40 -2.22 2.50 1.79
C GLN A 40 -3.19 2.97 2.88
N PHE A 41 -2.96 2.55 4.12
CA PHE A 41 -3.72 3.05 5.26
C PHE A 41 -3.11 4.35 5.81
N GLN A 42 -3.87 5.10 6.61
CA GLN A 42 -3.37 6.35 7.19
C GLN A 42 -2.28 6.10 8.23
N GLN A 43 -1.14 6.77 8.07
CA GLN A 43 -0.02 6.72 9.02
C GLN A 43 0.26 8.12 9.59
N PRO A 44 -0.64 8.67 10.42
CA PRO A 44 -0.41 9.97 11.06
C PRO A 44 0.81 9.92 12.01
N PRO A 45 1.37 11.07 12.41
CA PRO A 45 2.44 11.11 13.40
C PRO A 45 2.11 10.30 14.66
N GLY A 46 3.03 9.42 15.07
CA GLY A 46 2.83 8.53 16.21
C GLY A 46 2.11 7.21 15.91
N PHE A 47 1.70 6.95 14.66
CA PHE A 47 1.03 5.71 14.23
C PHE A 47 1.73 4.43 14.75
N SER A 48 3.06 4.36 14.65
CA SER A 48 3.81 3.15 15.00
C SER A 48 3.70 2.77 16.47
N ALA A 49 3.51 3.75 17.36
CA ALA A 49 3.30 3.52 18.78
C ALA A 49 1.89 2.98 19.09
N GLN A 50 0.96 3.14 18.16
CA GLN A 50 -0.44 2.69 18.26
C GLN A 50 -0.72 1.46 17.39
N ALA A 51 0.32 0.90 16.77
CA ALA A 51 0.18 -0.25 15.90
C ALA A 51 -0.37 -1.46 16.70
N PRO A 52 -1.30 -2.23 16.11
CA PRO A 52 -1.86 -3.40 16.77
C PRO A 52 -0.81 -4.49 17.05
N THR A 53 -1.11 -5.36 18.02
CA THR A 53 -0.32 -6.57 18.28
C THR A 53 -0.76 -7.71 17.37
N PRO A 54 0.14 -8.65 16.98
CA PRO A 54 -0.24 -9.86 16.26
C PRO A 54 -1.09 -10.83 17.10
N LEU A 55 -1.15 -10.66 18.41
CA LEU A 55 -1.90 -11.55 19.31
C LEU A 55 -3.40 -11.22 19.32
N THR A 56 -4.23 -12.26 19.37
CA THR A 56 -5.69 -12.13 19.52
C THR A 56 -6.15 -12.81 20.82
N PRO A 57 -7.36 -12.52 21.33
CA PRO A 57 -7.90 -13.24 22.49
C PRO A 57 -8.25 -14.71 22.20
N LEU A 58 -8.24 -15.14 20.92
CA LEU A 58 -8.55 -16.49 20.53
C LEU A 58 -7.28 -17.34 20.50
N THR A 59 -7.34 -18.53 21.08
CA THR A 59 -6.23 -19.47 21.13
C THR A 59 -5.83 -19.89 19.71
N ASN A 60 -4.52 -19.86 19.42
CA ASN A 60 -3.94 -20.22 18.13
C ASN A 60 -4.42 -19.36 16.94
N LEU A 61 -4.92 -18.16 17.19
CA LEU A 61 -5.25 -17.19 16.14
C LEU A 61 -4.36 -15.96 16.27
N PHE A 62 -3.70 -15.62 15.16
CA PHE A 62 -2.77 -14.52 15.06
C PHE A 62 -3.12 -13.64 13.86
N LEU A 63 -2.82 -12.36 13.98
CA LEU A 63 -2.96 -11.38 12.90
C LEU A 63 -1.60 -11.10 12.30
N THR A 64 -1.57 -10.94 10.98
CA THR A 64 -0.38 -10.48 10.24
C THR A 64 -0.79 -9.61 9.06
N GLY A 65 0.10 -8.70 8.66
CA GLY A 65 -0.11 -7.78 7.55
C GLY A 65 0.61 -6.45 7.75
N GLU A 66 0.67 -5.66 6.69
CA GLU A 66 1.35 -4.35 6.67
C GLU A 66 0.85 -3.39 7.78
N TYR A 67 -0.41 -3.50 8.17
CA TYR A 67 -1.03 -2.65 9.20
C TYR A 67 -0.49 -2.85 10.62
N LEU A 68 0.26 -3.93 10.88
CA LEU A 68 0.90 -4.15 12.18
C LEU A 68 2.24 -3.41 12.33
N TYR A 69 2.86 -2.93 11.24
CA TYR A 69 4.19 -2.31 11.28
C TYR A 69 4.29 -1.03 10.47
N GLN A 70 4.12 -1.13 9.15
CA GLN A 70 4.11 0.01 8.23
C GLN A 70 3.47 -0.40 6.90
N SER A 71 2.88 0.56 6.18
CA SER A 71 2.21 0.32 4.89
C SER A 71 3.22 0.11 3.76
N SER A 72 3.96 -1.00 3.82
CA SER A 72 4.96 -1.37 2.82
C SER A 72 5.09 -2.88 2.69
N ILE A 73 5.72 -3.32 1.59
CA ILE A 73 6.04 -4.73 1.36
C ILE A 73 6.98 -5.24 2.47
N GLU A 74 7.98 -4.45 2.86
CA GLU A 74 8.88 -4.80 3.96
C GLU A 74 8.10 -4.93 5.28
N GLY A 75 7.17 -4.02 5.56
CA GLY A 75 6.34 -4.06 6.76
C GLY A 75 5.46 -5.30 6.83
N ALA A 76 4.91 -5.72 5.69
CA ALA A 76 4.17 -6.98 5.60
C ALA A 76 5.05 -8.20 5.89
N ILE A 77 6.28 -8.24 5.35
CA ILE A 77 7.23 -9.33 5.58
C ILE A 77 7.67 -9.35 7.05
N ALA A 78 8.08 -8.21 7.60
CA ALA A 78 8.50 -8.08 9.00
C ALA A 78 7.37 -8.43 9.97
N SER A 79 6.12 -8.07 9.63
CA SER A 79 4.93 -8.50 10.36
C SER A 79 4.81 -10.02 10.41
N GLY A 80 4.96 -10.69 9.26
CA GLY A 80 4.90 -12.15 9.15
C GLY A 80 5.98 -12.83 9.99
N GLU A 81 7.23 -12.39 9.88
CA GLU A 81 8.35 -12.95 10.65
C GLU A 81 8.11 -12.85 12.16
N LYS A 82 7.69 -11.68 12.64
CA LYS A 82 7.46 -11.47 14.07
C LYS A 82 6.25 -12.24 14.58
N THR A 83 5.21 -12.36 13.76
CA THR A 83 4.05 -13.21 14.08
C THR A 83 4.49 -14.67 14.20
N ALA A 84 5.37 -15.15 13.32
CA ALA A 84 5.92 -16.49 13.40
C ALA A 84 6.75 -16.72 14.68
N LEU A 85 7.50 -15.71 15.14
CA LEU A 85 8.21 -15.80 16.42
C LEU A 85 7.26 -15.89 17.61
N GLU A 86 6.11 -15.21 17.59
CA GLU A 86 5.08 -15.35 18.63
C GLU A 86 4.45 -16.75 18.66
N LEU A 87 4.35 -17.43 17.51
CA LEU A 87 3.86 -18.81 17.43
C LEU A 87 4.80 -19.83 18.09
N LEU A 88 6.08 -19.53 18.19
CA LEU A 88 7.11 -20.45 18.68
C LEU A 88 7.39 -20.33 20.19
N LYS A 89 6.71 -19.40 20.87
CA LYS A 89 6.80 -19.23 22.33
C LYS A 89 5.87 -20.20 23.05
#